data_AF-A0A838QH34-F1
#
_entry.id   AF-A0A838QH34-F1
#
_cell.length_a   1.000
_cell.length_b   1.000
_cell.length_c   1.000
_cell.angle_alpha   90.00
_cell.angle_beta   90.00
_cell.angle_gamma   90.00
#
_symmetry.space_group_name_H-M   'P 1'
#
loop_
_entity.id
_entity.type
_entity.pdbx_description
1 polymer ?
#
loop_
_entity_poly.entity_id
_entity_poly.type
_entity_poly.pdbx_seq_one_letter_code
_entity_poly.pdbx_strand_id
1 'polypeptide(L)'
;MARLALIAAICMIAAGYASAFGPGGAPAWAPWMLALGIPTALGGIMALGATRGNAGIGQLKAPFAFVFLILAAGFCAALALPADEGPLSTLWLGLPTRAAIIIYGIGLLPIVVLPVAYALTFATQTLSASDIERVRTLAREIREKAGSAPSEAESSVGTTGTPS
;
A
#
# COMPACT_ATOMS: atom_id res chain seq x y z
N MET A 1 -5.19 17.29 -3.81
CA MET A 1 -4.51 16.72 -5.01
C MET A 1 -4.98 15.31 -5.34
N ALA A 2 -4.85 14.31 -4.46
CA ALA A 2 -5.24 12.91 -4.77
C ALA A 2 -6.69 12.74 -5.29
N ARG A 3 -7.66 13.46 -4.73
CA ARG A 3 -9.06 13.44 -5.23
C ARG A 3 -9.20 13.95 -6.65
N LEU A 4 -8.53 15.06 -6.98
CA LEU A 4 -8.58 15.65 -8.33
C LEU A 4 -7.92 14.72 -9.35
N ALA A 5 -6.79 14.11 -8.99
CA ALA A 5 -6.11 13.12 -9.83
C ALA A 5 -7.01 11.89 -10.07
N LEU A 6 -7.71 11.41 -9.04
CA LEU A 6 -8.64 10.29 -9.16
C LEU A 6 -9.84 10.64 -10.06
N ILE A 7 -10.44 11.81 -9.90
CA ILE A 7 -11.55 12.26 -10.75
C ILE A 7 -11.09 12.37 -12.21
N ALA A 8 -9.94 13.00 -12.45
CA ALA A 8 -9.36 13.11 -13.78
C ALA A 8 -9.10 11.73 -14.41
N ALA A 9 -8.55 10.79 -13.63
CA ALA A 9 -8.31 9.42 -14.07
C ALA A 9 -9.61 8.68 -14.43
N ILE A 10 -10.67 8.83 -13.62
CA ILE A 10 -11.98 8.26 -13.92
C ILE A 10 -12.53 8.83 -15.22
N CYS A 11 -12.43 10.14 -15.43
CA CYS A 11 -12.85 10.78 -16.68
C CYS A 11 -12.04 10.26 -17.88
N MET A 12 -10.72 10.08 -17.74
CA MET A 12 -9.88 9.50 -18.80
C MET A 12 -10.32 8.07 -19.14
N ILE A 13 -10.52 7.23 -18.12
CA ILE A 13 -10.95 5.84 -18.32
C ILE A 13 -12.33 5.80 -18.98
N ALA A 14 -13.27 6.61 -18.49
CA ALA A 14 -14.61 6.69 -19.04
C ALA A 14 -14.60 7.17 -20.50
N ALA A 15 -13.80 8.19 -20.84
CA ALA A 15 -13.66 8.69 -22.20
C ALA A 15 -13.00 7.64 -23.13
N GLY A 16 -11.93 7.01 -22.68
CA GLY A 16 -11.26 5.93 -23.41
C GLY A 16 -12.21 4.76 -23.69
N TYR A 17 -12.98 4.34 -22.68
CA TYR A 17 -13.95 3.25 -22.85
C TYR A 17 -15.15 3.65 -23.72
N ALA A 18 -15.73 4.83 -23.49
CA ALA A 18 -16.86 5.34 -24.26
C ALA A 18 -16.54 5.48 -25.76
N SER A 19 -15.28 5.80 -26.10
CA SER A 19 -14.84 5.92 -27.48
C SER A 19 -14.99 4.62 -28.30
N ALA A 20 -15.02 3.45 -27.64
CA ALA A 20 -15.21 2.17 -28.31
C ALA A 20 -16.62 1.99 -28.90
N PHE A 21 -17.60 2.76 -28.43
CA PHE A 21 -18.98 2.74 -28.92
C PHE A 21 -19.23 3.75 -30.05
N GLY A 22 -18.20 4.51 -30.45
CA GLY A 22 -18.29 5.46 -31.55
C GLY A 22 -18.30 4.79 -32.93
N PRO A 23 -18.91 5.42 -33.94
CA PRO A 23 -18.82 4.96 -35.32
C PRO A 23 -17.36 5.00 -35.79
N GLY A 24 -16.85 3.89 -36.32
CA GLY A 24 -15.46 3.76 -36.78
C GLY A 24 -14.52 3.01 -35.81
N GLY A 25 -15.02 2.55 -34.66
CA GLY A 25 -14.24 1.81 -33.68
C GLY A 25 -13.40 2.71 -32.76
N ALA A 26 -12.58 2.09 -31.91
CA ALA A 26 -11.81 2.83 -30.91
C ALA A 26 -10.70 3.67 -31.56
N PRO A 27 -10.64 4.99 -31.32
CA PRO A 27 -9.59 5.85 -31.84
C PRO A 27 -8.24 5.54 -31.18
N ALA A 28 -7.15 5.83 -31.88
CA ALA A 28 -5.78 5.48 -31.44
C ALA A 28 -5.37 6.09 -30.09
N TRP A 29 -5.98 7.20 -29.66
CA TRP A 29 -5.72 7.83 -28.37
C TRP A 29 -6.40 7.10 -27.18
N ALA A 30 -7.44 6.31 -27.44
CA ALA A 30 -8.25 5.71 -26.38
C ALA A 30 -7.49 4.71 -25.50
N PRO A 31 -6.66 3.82 -26.06
CA PRO A 31 -5.81 2.96 -25.24
C PRO A 31 -4.83 3.74 -24.35
N TRP A 32 -4.34 4.90 -24.79
CA TRP A 32 -3.45 5.75 -23.99
C TRP A 32 -4.15 6.36 -22.77
N MET A 33 -5.43 6.75 -22.93
CA MET A 33 -6.27 7.20 -21.81
C MET A 33 -6.42 6.10 -20.76
N LEU A 34 -6.59 4.85 -21.17
CA LEU A 34 -6.67 3.70 -20.26
C LEU A 34 -5.32 3.42 -19.59
N ALA A 35 -4.25 3.38 -20.39
CA ALA A 35 -2.87 3.11 -19.94
C ALA A 35 -2.39 4.09 -18.87
N LEU A 36 -2.79 5.37 -18.96
CA LEU A 36 -2.45 6.40 -17.97
C LEU A 36 -3.52 6.55 -16.88
N GLY A 37 -4.79 6.38 -17.22
CA GLY A 37 -5.91 6.52 -16.30
C GLY A 37 -5.90 5.45 -15.21
N ILE A 38 -5.70 4.17 -15.56
CA ILE A 38 -5.73 3.07 -14.59
C ILE A 38 -4.66 3.22 -13.49
N PRO A 39 -3.36 3.44 -13.81
CA PRO A 39 -2.34 3.67 -12.79
C PRO A 39 -2.62 4.92 -11.96
N THR A 40 -3.12 5.99 -12.58
CA THR A 40 -3.45 7.23 -11.87
C THR A 40 -4.60 7.04 -10.89
N ALA A 41 -5.64 6.29 -11.28
CA ALA A 41 -6.75 5.94 -10.40
C ALA A 41 -6.27 5.09 -9.21
N LEU A 42 -5.46 4.06 -9.47
CA LEU A 42 -4.88 3.22 -8.41
C LEU A 42 -3.99 4.04 -7.47
N GLY A 43 -3.12 4.91 -8.00
CA GLY A 43 -2.31 5.84 -7.22
C GLY A 43 -3.15 6.78 -6.35
N GLY A 44 -4.24 7.32 -6.91
CA GLY A 44 -5.20 8.15 -6.20
C GLY A 44 -5.88 7.41 -5.05
N ILE A 45 -6.34 6.17 -5.28
CA ILE A 45 -6.96 5.32 -4.26
C ILE A 45 -5.96 4.97 -3.15
N MET A 46 -4.73 4.56 -3.50
CA MET A 46 -3.67 4.28 -2.52
C MET A 46 -3.37 5.50 -1.65
N ALA A 47 -3.23 6.68 -2.26
CA ALA A 47 -3.00 7.92 -1.54
C ALA A 47 -4.17 8.28 -0.62
N LEU A 48 -5.41 8.13 -1.08
CA LEU A 48 -6.60 8.35 -0.24
C LEU A 48 -6.66 7.38 0.94
N GLY A 49 -6.35 6.10 0.72
CA GLY A 49 -6.26 5.09 1.75
C GLY A 49 -5.22 5.42 2.82
N ALA A 50 -4.01 5.83 2.41
CA ALA A 50 -2.95 6.19 3.35
C ALA A 50 -3.25 7.46 4.16
N THR A 51 -4.05 8.39 3.62
CA THR A 51 -4.43 9.62 4.32
C THR A 51 -5.60 9.46 5.29
N ARG A 52 -6.16 8.25 5.40
CA ARG A 52 -7.28 7.97 6.30
C ARG A 52 -6.82 8.09 7.77
N GLY A 53 -7.56 8.81 8.60
CA GLY A 53 -7.26 8.95 10.03
C GLY A 53 -6.15 9.97 10.37
N ASN A 54 -5.90 10.96 9.50
CA ASN A 54 -4.89 12.01 9.69
C ASN A 54 -3.43 11.51 9.64
N ALA A 55 -3.21 10.26 9.20
CA ALA A 55 -1.87 9.77 8.85
C ALA A 55 -1.42 10.41 7.52
N GLY A 56 -0.19 10.89 7.44
CA GLY A 56 0.39 11.36 6.17
C GLY A 56 0.87 10.20 5.31
N ILE A 57 1.11 10.46 4.01
CA ILE A 57 1.69 9.44 3.08
C ILE A 57 3.12 9.05 3.51
N GLY A 58 3.84 9.91 4.26
CA GLY A 58 5.07 9.55 4.98
C GLY A 58 6.05 8.66 4.22
N GLN A 59 6.40 7.52 4.82
CA GLN A 59 7.30 6.50 4.25
C GLN A 59 6.64 5.65 3.15
N LEU A 60 5.32 5.68 2.99
CA LEU A 60 4.59 4.96 1.92
C LEU A 60 4.73 5.62 0.54
N LYS A 61 5.30 6.82 0.46
CA LYS A 61 5.53 7.53 -0.82
C LYS A 61 6.34 6.70 -1.80
N ALA A 62 7.42 6.06 -1.32
CA ALA A 62 8.30 5.25 -2.15
C ALA A 62 7.59 4.02 -2.76
N PRO A 63 6.92 3.14 -1.98
CA PRO A 63 6.19 2.01 -2.56
C PRO A 63 5.03 2.45 -3.45
N PHE A 64 4.34 3.55 -3.14
CA PHE A 64 3.27 4.07 -4.00
C PHE A 64 3.79 4.59 -5.33
N ALA A 65 4.89 5.35 -5.31
CA ALA A 65 5.54 5.83 -6.53
C ALA A 65 6.06 4.66 -7.37
N PHE A 66 6.65 3.64 -6.72
CA PHE A 66 7.12 2.44 -7.40
C PHE A 66 6.00 1.69 -8.13
N VAL A 67 4.89 1.41 -7.44
CA VAL A 67 3.72 0.74 -8.07
C VAL A 67 3.18 1.60 -9.21
N PHE A 68 2.98 2.90 -8.98
CA PHE A 68 2.50 3.81 -10.02
C PHE A 68 3.41 3.79 -11.26
N LEU A 69 4.72 3.88 -11.06
CA LEU A 69 5.70 3.90 -12.16
C LEU A 69 5.73 2.59 -12.93
N ILE A 70 5.70 1.43 -12.26
CA ILE A 70 5.66 0.13 -12.94
C ILE A 70 4.40 -0.02 -13.77
N LEU A 71 3.24 0.35 -13.20
CA LEU A 71 1.98 0.23 -13.92
C LEU A 71 1.94 1.18 -15.11
N ALA A 72 2.29 2.46 -14.92
CA ALA A 72 2.28 3.46 -15.99
C ALA A 72 3.30 3.11 -17.09
N ALA A 73 4.54 2.80 -16.72
CA ALA A 73 5.57 2.43 -17.69
C ALA A 73 5.22 1.12 -18.39
N GLY A 74 4.71 0.11 -17.67
CA GLY A 74 4.35 -1.18 -18.23
C GLY A 74 3.21 -1.09 -19.24
N PHE A 75 2.12 -0.38 -18.90
CA PHE A 75 1.01 -0.20 -19.85
C PHE A 75 1.42 0.63 -21.06
N CYS A 76 2.15 1.73 -20.85
CA CYS A 76 2.65 2.54 -21.97
C CYS A 76 3.62 1.77 -22.86
N ALA A 77 4.55 1.00 -22.27
CA ALA A 77 5.48 0.17 -23.03
C ALA A 77 4.74 -0.90 -23.82
N ALA A 78 3.83 -1.64 -23.18
CA ALA A 78 3.03 -2.67 -23.85
C ALA A 78 2.20 -2.10 -25.00
N LEU A 79 1.70 -0.87 -24.87
CA LEU A 79 0.93 -0.19 -25.90
C LEU A 79 1.81 0.37 -27.05
N ALA A 80 3.03 0.80 -26.74
CA ALA A 80 3.99 1.27 -27.73
C ALA A 80 4.55 0.15 -28.60
N LEU A 81 4.48 -1.12 -28.14
CA LEU A 81 4.89 -2.26 -28.94
C LEU A 81 3.95 -2.46 -30.14
N PRO A 82 4.47 -2.87 -31.30
CA PRO A 82 3.65 -3.25 -32.45
C PRO A 82 2.65 -4.38 -32.09
N ALA A 83 1.50 -4.43 -32.77
CA ALA A 83 0.42 -5.38 -32.49
C ALA A 83 0.51 -6.67 -33.32
N ASP A 84 1.46 -6.71 -34.25
CA ASP A 84 1.76 -7.77 -35.19
C ASP A 84 2.67 -8.82 -34.56
N GLU A 85 2.15 -9.53 -33.55
CA GLU A 85 2.81 -10.72 -33.01
C GLU A 85 2.42 -11.95 -33.86
N GLY A 86 3.34 -12.39 -34.72
CA GLY A 86 3.20 -13.61 -35.53
C GLY A 86 3.73 -14.88 -34.84
N PRO A 87 3.55 -16.06 -35.46
CA PRO A 87 4.03 -17.35 -34.93
C PRO A 87 5.55 -17.43 -34.69
N LEU A 88 6.34 -16.56 -35.33
CA LEU A 88 7.79 -16.47 -35.18
C LEU A 88 8.24 -15.32 -34.26
N SER A 89 7.32 -14.72 -33.50
CA SER A 89 7.66 -13.68 -32.54
C SER A 89 8.52 -14.21 -31.40
N THR A 90 9.43 -13.38 -30.89
CA THR A 90 10.27 -13.74 -29.74
C THR A 90 9.40 -13.99 -28.51
N LEU A 91 9.48 -15.21 -27.99
CA LEU A 91 8.78 -15.64 -26.78
C LEU A 91 9.69 -15.47 -25.56
N TRP A 92 9.16 -14.80 -24.54
CA TRP A 92 9.75 -14.68 -23.22
C TRP A 92 9.05 -15.64 -22.27
N LEU A 93 9.74 -16.72 -21.89
CA LEU A 93 9.17 -17.76 -21.01
C LEU A 93 7.82 -18.33 -21.51
N GLY A 94 7.65 -18.41 -22.84
CA GLY A 94 6.44 -18.92 -23.47
C GLY A 94 5.36 -17.87 -23.74
N LEU A 95 5.62 -16.58 -23.49
CA LEU A 95 4.71 -15.48 -23.79
C LEU A 95 5.29 -14.52 -24.83
N PRO A 96 4.46 -13.98 -25.74
CA PRO A 96 4.88 -12.87 -26.56
C PRO A 96 5.26 -11.65 -25.72
N THR A 97 6.11 -10.78 -26.27
CA THR A 97 6.74 -9.69 -25.51
C THR A 97 5.71 -8.78 -24.83
N ARG A 98 4.59 -8.44 -25.50
CA ARG A 98 3.54 -7.61 -24.89
C ARG A 98 2.91 -8.30 -23.68
N ALA A 99 2.59 -9.58 -23.80
CA ALA A 99 2.01 -10.36 -22.71
C ALA A 99 3.01 -10.53 -21.55
N ALA A 100 4.29 -10.74 -21.85
CA ALA A 100 5.35 -10.83 -20.85
C ALA A 100 5.49 -9.53 -20.03
N ILE A 101 5.42 -8.36 -20.67
CA ILE A 101 5.44 -7.06 -19.96
C ILE A 101 4.25 -6.95 -19.00
N ILE A 102 3.04 -7.29 -19.46
CA ILE A 102 1.84 -7.18 -18.63
C ILE A 102 1.87 -8.19 -17.48
N ILE A 103 2.17 -9.46 -17.76
CA ILE A 103 2.08 -10.53 -16.77
C ILE A 103 3.26 -10.46 -15.80
N TYR A 104 4.50 -10.40 -16.29
CA TYR A 104 5.69 -10.43 -15.43
C TYR A 104 6.03 -9.04 -14.88
N GLY A 105 5.94 -8.00 -15.71
CA GLY A 105 6.27 -6.63 -15.31
C GLY A 105 5.16 -6.00 -14.45
N ILE A 106 3.93 -5.96 -14.96
CA ILE A 106 2.83 -5.25 -14.26
C ILE A 106 2.21 -6.13 -13.17
N GLY A 107 2.00 -7.42 -13.46
CA GLY A 107 1.36 -8.36 -12.52
C GLY A 107 2.30 -8.87 -11.44
N LEU A 108 3.40 -9.52 -11.84
CA LEU A 108 4.25 -10.28 -10.90
C LEU A 108 5.24 -9.41 -10.13
N LEU A 109 5.89 -8.45 -10.79
CA LEU A 109 6.98 -7.67 -10.19
C LEU A 109 6.54 -6.92 -8.91
N PRO A 110 5.40 -6.21 -8.85
CA PRO A 110 4.98 -5.53 -7.62
C PRO A 110 4.66 -6.50 -6.48
N ILE A 111 4.12 -7.68 -6.81
CA ILE A 111 3.78 -8.73 -5.84
C ILE A 111 5.03 -9.25 -5.14
N VAL A 112 6.17 -9.32 -5.83
CA VAL A 112 7.43 -9.77 -5.24
C VAL A 112 8.18 -8.63 -4.57
N VAL A 113 8.23 -7.46 -5.22
CA VAL A 113 9.06 -6.35 -4.75
C VAL A 113 8.48 -5.71 -3.50
N LEU A 114 7.16 -5.55 -3.37
CA LEU A 114 6.59 -4.92 -2.18
C LEU A 114 6.84 -5.73 -0.89
N PRO A 115 6.62 -7.05 -0.84
CA PRO A 115 6.98 -7.86 0.33
C PRO A 115 8.47 -7.83 0.66
N VAL A 116 9.35 -7.87 -0.36
CA VAL A 116 10.80 -7.78 -0.14
C VAL A 116 11.19 -6.41 0.43
N ALA A 117 10.68 -5.33 -0.16
CA ALA A 117 10.91 -3.97 0.34
C ALA A 117 10.39 -3.81 1.77
N TYR A 118 9.23 -4.39 2.07
CA TYR A 118 8.67 -4.42 3.41
C TYR A 118 9.54 -5.21 4.39
N ALA A 119 9.99 -6.41 4.03
CA ALA A 119 10.87 -7.24 4.85
C ALA A 119 12.21 -6.55 5.16
N LEU A 120 12.79 -5.85 4.18
CA LEU A 120 14.03 -5.08 4.37
C LEU A 120 13.83 -3.84 5.23
N THR A 121 12.64 -3.23 5.19
CA THR A 121 12.29 -2.07 6.05
C THR A 121 11.79 -2.51 7.43
N PHE A 122 11.47 -3.78 7.61
CA PHE A 122 10.94 -4.32 8.87
C PHE A 122 11.91 -4.09 10.04
N ALA A 123 13.21 -4.25 9.80
CA ALA A 123 14.26 -4.02 10.80
C ALA A 123 14.31 -2.57 11.33
N THR A 124 13.80 -1.59 10.58
CA THR A 124 13.72 -0.18 11.01
C THR A 124 12.35 0.22 11.55
N GLN A 125 11.32 -0.63 11.43
CA GLN A 125 9.93 -0.32 11.81
C GLN A 125 9.37 -1.15 12.98
N THR A 126 9.99 -2.28 13.34
CA THR A 126 9.68 -2.99 14.60
C THR A 126 10.53 -2.49 15.76
N LEU A 127 9.99 -2.56 16.98
CA LEU A 127 10.74 -2.30 18.22
C LEU A 127 12.06 -3.06 18.17
N SER A 128 13.18 -2.32 18.27
CA SER A 128 14.49 -2.95 18.35
C SER A 128 14.53 -3.87 19.58
N ALA A 129 15.43 -4.86 19.59
CA ALA A 129 15.61 -5.70 20.77
C ALA A 129 15.84 -4.86 22.04
N SER A 130 16.52 -3.71 21.90
CA SER A 130 16.68 -2.72 22.97
C SER A 130 15.37 -2.05 23.41
N ASP A 131 14.46 -1.73 22.50
CA ASP A 131 13.18 -1.11 22.85
C ASP A 131 12.25 -2.11 23.55
N ILE A 132 12.28 -3.38 23.14
CA ILE A 132 11.56 -4.48 23.80
C ILE A 132 12.05 -4.63 25.24
N GLU A 133 13.37 -4.61 25.45
CA GLU A 133 13.95 -4.74 26.79
C GLU A 133 13.61 -3.52 27.66
N ARG A 134 13.59 -2.32 27.09
CA ARG A 134 13.18 -1.09 27.77
C ARG A 134 11.71 -1.11 28.19
N VAL A 135 10.82 -1.66 27.37
CA VAL A 135 9.40 -1.85 27.75
C VAL A 135 9.27 -2.89 28.86
N ARG A 136 10.07 -3.98 28.82
CA ARG A 136 10.06 -5.01 29.87
C ARG A 136 10.53 -4.48 31.23
N THR A 137 11.59 -3.67 31.26
CA THR A 137 12.09 -3.07 32.50
C THR A 137 11.07 -2.10 33.08
N LEU A 138 10.50 -1.20 32.28
CA LEU A 138 9.44 -0.29 32.71
C LEU A 138 8.20 -1.04 33.23
N ALA A 139 7.81 -2.14 32.59
CA ALA A 139 6.69 -2.96 33.04
C ALA A 139 6.96 -3.66 34.39
N ARG A 140 8.21 -4.06 34.67
CA ARG A 140 8.62 -4.61 35.98
C ARG A 140 8.56 -3.55 37.07
N GLU A 141 9.13 -2.37 36.82
CA GLU A 141 9.14 -1.26 37.78
C GLU A 141 7.73 -0.78 38.16
N ILE A 142 6.81 -0.72 37.20
CA ILE A 142 5.41 -0.37 37.45
C ILE A 142 4.72 -1.44 38.31
N ARG A 143 4.98 -2.72 38.04
CA ARG A 143 4.39 -3.84 38.80
C ARG A 143 4.93 -3.89 40.23
N GLU A 144 6.21 -3.60 40.43
CA GLU A 144 6.83 -3.51 41.75
C GLU A 144 6.25 -2.33 42.54
N LYS A 145 6.10 -1.15 41.92
CA LYS A 145 5.43 0.00 42.56
C LYS A 145 3.96 -0.24 42.87
N ALA A 146 3.23 -0.95 42.01
CA ALA A 146 1.83 -1.28 42.24
C ALA A 146 1.65 -2.36 43.33
N GLY A 147 2.59 -3.30 43.45
CA GLY A 147 2.59 -4.33 44.50
C GLY A 147 3.13 -3.87 45.85
N SER A 148 3.78 -2.70 45.91
CA SER A 148 4.28 -2.07 47.13
C SER A 148 3.41 -0.92 47.64
N ALA A 149 2.24 -0.68 47.02
CA ALA A 149 1.21 0.19 47.58
C ALA A 149 0.66 -0.47 48.88
N PRO A 150 0.87 0.12 50.07
CA PRO A 150 0.62 -0.58 51.32
C PRO A 150 -0.86 -0.83 51.62
N SER A 151 -1.16 -2.07 52.00
CA SER A 151 -2.27 -2.47 52.86
C SER A 151 -2.09 -1.84 54.26
N GLU A 152 -2.15 -0.51 54.36
CA GLU A 152 -2.04 0.22 55.65
C GLU A 152 -3.38 0.87 56.09
N ALA A 153 -4.45 0.78 55.29
CA ALA A 153 -5.73 1.41 55.63
C ALA A 153 -6.74 0.50 56.37
N GLU A 154 -6.50 -0.82 56.50
CA GLU A 154 -7.49 -1.76 57.05
C GLU A 154 -7.20 -2.27 58.48
N SER A 155 -6.09 -1.86 59.10
CA SER A 155 -5.72 -2.35 60.45
C SER A 155 -6.19 -1.47 61.63
N SER A 156 -6.82 -0.31 61.42
CA SER A 156 -7.10 0.64 62.53
C SER A 156 -8.57 0.87 62.88
N VAL A 157 -9.54 0.14 62.30
CA VAL A 157 -10.97 0.34 62.60
C VAL A 157 -11.62 -1.00 62.96
N GLY A 158 -11.31 -1.51 64.16
CA GLY A 158 -11.81 -2.82 64.54
C GLY A 158 -11.70 -3.20 66.01
N THR A 159 -11.74 -2.27 66.97
CA THR A 159 -12.02 -2.64 68.38
C THR A 159 -12.57 -1.47 69.21
N THR A 160 -13.85 -1.14 69.04
CA THR A 160 -14.63 -0.44 70.08
C THR A 160 -16.02 -1.03 70.17
N GLY A 161 -16.10 -2.23 70.77
CA GLY A 161 -17.33 -2.86 71.26
C GLY A 161 -17.26 -3.01 72.78
N THR A 162 -18.11 -2.22 73.46
CA THR A 162 -18.53 -2.19 74.88
C THR A 162 -19.09 -3.55 75.37
N PRO A 163 -19.20 -3.86 76.70
CA PRO A 163 -20.17 -3.22 77.59
C PRO A 163 -19.87 -3.15 79.12
N SER A 164 -20.66 -2.26 79.74
CA SER A 164 -21.30 -2.26 81.08
C SER A 164 -20.60 -2.84 82.29
#